data_AF-A0A0M6XT77-F1
#
_entry.id   AF-A0A0M6XT77-F1
#
_cell.length_a   1.000
_cell.length_b   1.000
_cell.length_c   1.000
_cell.angle_alpha   90.00
_cell.angle_beta   90.00
_cell.angle_gamma   90.00
#
_symmetry.space_group_name_H-M   'P 1'
#
loop_
_entity.id
_entity.type
_entity.pdbx_description
1 polymer ?
#
loop_
_entity_poly.entity_id
_entity_poly.type
_entity_poly.pdbx_seq_one_letter_code
_entity_poly.pdbx_strand_id
1 'polypeptide(L)'
;MIRATLLSLTLALTAPLPAAAQGVPDQASAKRMLFATRNAQLLIVRQPFLSEADLATLREMPKVAQLKYYGAMAANPAEGLQSESTRGAFNFHSVEEARAAALRACGQGCVVVAEVRPRGYQDGRPLTLSQDASRTVAGRDFGRAGTNAALAISPSTGAWALGDGAQAAVAACAAKGAGDCKTAVGR
;
A
#
# COMPACT_ATOMS: atom_id res chain seq x y z
N MET A 1 61.06 30.45 -6.23
CA MET A 1 59.70 30.87 -5.80
C MET A 1 58.69 29.89 -6.40
N ILE A 2 58.25 28.88 -5.64
CA ILE A 2 57.30 27.86 -6.10
C ILE A 2 56.05 28.02 -5.23
N ARG A 3 54.93 28.42 -5.84
CA ARG A 3 53.62 28.55 -5.18
C ARG A 3 52.91 27.19 -5.27
N ALA A 4 52.72 26.53 -4.13
CA ALA A 4 51.91 25.33 -4.02
C ALA A 4 50.45 25.73 -3.79
N THR A 5 49.58 25.41 -4.73
CA THR A 5 48.14 25.64 -4.65
C THR A 5 47.48 24.38 -4.09
N LEU A 6 47.01 24.41 -2.85
CA LEU A 6 46.23 23.34 -2.23
C LEU A 6 44.79 23.40 -2.73
N LEU A 7 44.37 22.38 -3.47
CA LEU A 7 42.99 22.18 -3.90
C LEU A 7 42.25 21.37 -2.82
N SER A 8 41.37 22.02 -2.06
CA SER A 8 40.53 21.35 -1.06
C SER A 8 39.33 20.67 -1.74
N LEU A 9 39.31 19.34 -1.71
CA LEU A 9 38.22 18.51 -2.21
C LEU A 9 37.14 18.36 -1.12
N THR A 10 36.09 19.17 -1.18
CA THR A 10 34.90 19.03 -0.31
C THR A 10 34.03 17.86 -0.78
N LEU A 11 34.08 16.75 -0.06
CA LEU A 11 33.23 15.58 -0.25
C LEU A 11 31.85 15.85 0.37
N ALA A 12 30.84 16.13 -0.47
CA ALA A 12 29.46 16.32 -0.01
C ALA A 12 28.82 14.95 0.32
N LEU A 13 28.70 14.63 1.61
CA LEU A 13 27.89 13.51 2.09
C LEU A 13 26.39 13.84 1.90
N THR A 14 25.77 13.29 0.86
CA THR A 14 24.31 13.27 0.73
C THR A 14 23.73 12.17 1.63
N ALA A 15 23.30 12.54 2.84
CA ALA A 15 22.55 11.63 3.70
C ALA A 15 21.12 11.43 3.14
N PRO A 16 20.61 10.18 3.07
CA PRO A 16 19.22 9.93 2.72
C PRO A 16 18.31 10.44 3.85
N LEU A 17 17.37 11.34 3.52
CA LEU A 17 16.37 11.81 4.47
C LEU A 17 15.47 10.64 4.91
N PRO A 18 15.17 10.49 6.21
CA PRO A 18 14.22 9.50 6.67
C PRO A 18 12.85 9.82 6.06
N ALA A 19 12.22 8.83 5.42
CA ALA A 19 10.85 8.95 4.94
C ALA A 19 9.94 9.26 6.14
N ALA A 20 9.42 10.50 6.21
CA ALA A 20 8.50 10.91 7.25
C ALA A 20 7.28 9.96 7.26
N ALA A 21 6.99 9.38 8.42
CA ALA A 21 5.78 8.61 8.63
C ALA A 21 4.55 9.48 8.31
N GLN A 22 3.54 8.89 7.65
CA GLN A 22 2.27 9.53 7.27
C GLN A 22 1.36 9.82 8.49
N GLY A 23 1.94 10.30 9.60
CA GLY A 23 1.22 10.52 10.83
C GLY A 23 0.19 11.63 10.65
N VAL A 24 -1.08 11.26 10.56
CA VAL A 24 -2.18 12.22 10.62
C VAL A 24 -2.59 12.34 12.09
N PRO A 25 -2.64 13.57 12.65
CA PRO A 25 -2.75 13.76 14.08
C PRO A 25 -4.08 13.24 14.65
N ASP A 26 -5.18 13.39 13.91
CA ASP A 26 -6.52 13.09 14.42
C ASP A 26 -7.40 12.35 13.40
N GLN A 27 -8.39 11.62 13.92
CA GLN A 27 -9.35 10.84 13.15
C GLN A 27 -10.14 11.70 12.13
N ALA A 28 -10.49 12.95 12.48
CA ALA A 28 -11.30 13.80 11.61
C ALA A 28 -10.49 14.26 10.38
N SER A 29 -9.22 14.60 10.58
CA SER A 29 -8.26 14.87 9.50
C SER A 29 -8.05 13.64 8.63
N ALA A 30 -7.87 12.46 9.24
CA ALA A 30 -7.71 11.21 8.49
C ALA A 30 -8.93 10.94 7.60
N LYS A 31 -10.16 11.09 8.11
CA LYS A 31 -11.40 10.90 7.33
C LYS A 31 -11.46 11.76 6.07
N ARG A 32 -10.96 12.99 6.11
CA ARG A 32 -10.93 13.90 4.94
C ARG A 32 -9.87 13.50 3.91
N MET A 33 -8.81 12.82 4.34
CA MET A 33 -7.70 12.41 3.48
C MET A 33 -7.93 11.05 2.81
N LEU A 34 -8.77 10.19 3.39
CA LEU A 34 -9.04 8.84 2.89
C LEU A 34 -9.96 8.84 1.66
N PHE A 35 -9.78 7.82 0.83
CA PHE A 35 -10.71 7.56 -0.26
C PHE A 35 -12.00 6.89 0.24
N ALA A 36 -13.04 6.98 -0.58
CA ALA A 36 -14.28 6.27 -0.32
C ALA A 36 -14.05 4.75 -0.29
N THR A 37 -14.68 4.07 0.68
CA THR A 37 -14.46 2.64 0.97
C THR A 37 -15.32 1.69 0.13
N ARG A 38 -15.92 2.21 -0.94
CA ARG A 38 -16.80 1.52 -1.88
C ARG A 38 -16.31 1.76 -3.31
N ASN A 39 -16.73 0.89 -4.22
CA ASN A 39 -16.52 1.04 -5.66
C ASN A 39 -15.03 1.13 -6.03
N ALA A 40 -14.22 0.20 -5.54
CA ALA A 40 -12.86 0.04 -6.04
C ALA A 40 -12.88 -0.23 -7.54
N GLN A 41 -11.89 0.29 -8.26
CA GLN A 41 -11.78 0.20 -9.70
C GLN A 41 -10.59 -0.67 -10.07
N LEU A 42 -10.81 -1.58 -11.01
CA LEU A 42 -9.73 -2.34 -11.62
C LEU A 42 -9.18 -1.58 -12.82
N LEU A 43 -7.87 -1.33 -12.79
CA LEU A 43 -7.09 -0.81 -13.90
C LEU A 43 -6.30 -1.98 -14.50
N ILE A 44 -6.53 -2.28 -15.78
CA ILE A 44 -5.73 -3.28 -16.50
C ILE A 44 -4.43 -2.62 -16.94
N VAL A 45 -3.31 -3.23 -16.55
CA VAL A 45 -1.98 -2.88 -17.04
C VAL A 45 -1.69 -3.79 -18.22
N ARG A 46 -1.96 -3.30 -19.44
CA ARG A 46 -1.85 -4.13 -20.64
C ARG A 46 -0.41 -4.57 -20.85
N GLN A 47 -0.21 -5.88 -21.00
CA GLN A 47 1.06 -6.50 -21.34
C GLN A 47 0.96 -7.20 -22.70
N PRO A 48 2.05 -7.31 -23.49
CA PRO A 48 2.01 -7.90 -24.83
C PRO A 48 1.52 -9.35 -24.88
N PHE A 49 1.74 -10.13 -23.82
CA PHE A 49 1.35 -11.54 -23.76
C PHE A 49 -0.13 -11.76 -23.41
N LEU A 50 -0.85 -10.73 -22.97
CA LEU A 50 -2.26 -10.86 -22.61
C LEU A 50 -3.11 -10.97 -23.87
N SER A 51 -3.80 -12.09 -24.01
CA SER A 51 -4.79 -12.29 -25.06
C SER A 51 -6.05 -11.44 -24.82
N GLU A 52 -6.91 -11.30 -25.83
CA GLU A 52 -8.21 -10.65 -25.63
C GLU A 52 -9.12 -11.41 -24.65
N ALA A 53 -8.96 -12.74 -24.55
CA ALA A 53 -9.65 -13.56 -23.55
C ALA A 53 -9.16 -13.26 -22.12
N ASP A 54 -7.86 -13.04 -21.94
CA ASP A 54 -7.28 -12.63 -20.65
C ASP A 54 -7.79 -11.25 -20.24
N LEU A 55 -7.81 -10.31 -21.18
CA LEU A 55 -8.34 -8.97 -20.93
C LEU A 55 -9.84 -9.01 -20.62
N ALA A 56 -10.62 -9.85 -21.29
CA ALA A 56 -12.02 -10.08 -20.96
C ALA A 56 -12.17 -10.62 -19.54
N THR A 57 -11.37 -11.59 -19.14
CA THR A 57 -11.35 -12.15 -17.78
C THR A 57 -11.08 -11.07 -16.73
N LEU A 58 -10.06 -10.24 -16.95
CA LEU A 58 -9.73 -9.13 -16.04
C LEU A 58 -10.86 -8.10 -15.93
N ARG A 59 -11.58 -7.80 -17.03
CA ARG A 59 -12.72 -6.86 -17.03
C ARG A 59 -13.92 -7.40 -16.24
N GLU A 60 -14.12 -8.70 -16.23
CA GLU A 60 -15.23 -9.35 -15.51
C GLU A 60 -14.92 -9.57 -14.02
N MET A 61 -13.64 -9.59 -13.63
CA MET A 61 -13.22 -9.87 -12.26
C MET A 61 -13.91 -9.01 -11.17
N PRO A 62 -14.12 -7.69 -11.33
CA PRO A 62 -14.83 -6.89 -10.34
C PRO A 62 -16.31 -7.29 -10.12
N LYS A 63 -16.92 -8.03 -11.06
CA LYS A 63 -18.31 -8.50 -10.94
C LYS A 63 -18.42 -9.79 -10.13
N VAL A 64 -17.38 -10.61 -10.15
CA VAL A 64 -17.36 -11.94 -9.52
C VAL A 64 -16.56 -11.99 -8.22
N ALA A 65 -15.70 -10.99 -7.96
CA ALA A 65 -14.90 -10.90 -6.75
C ALA A 65 -15.01 -9.51 -6.10
N GLN A 66 -15.07 -9.48 -4.76
CA GLN A 66 -14.97 -8.24 -4.01
C GLN A 66 -13.51 -7.80 -3.89
N LEU A 67 -13.04 -7.09 -4.91
CA LEU A 67 -11.68 -6.55 -4.94
C LEU A 67 -11.55 -5.36 -3.98
N LYS A 68 -10.70 -5.52 -2.97
CA LYS A 68 -10.31 -4.42 -2.08
C LYS A 68 -9.25 -3.58 -2.78
N TYR A 69 -9.40 -2.25 -2.72
CA TYR A 69 -8.43 -1.34 -3.32
C TYR A 69 -7.07 -1.42 -2.64
N TYR A 70 -6.09 -0.76 -3.26
CA TYR A 70 -4.67 -0.95 -2.99
C TYR A 70 -4.33 -2.42 -3.15
N GLY A 71 -4.66 -2.90 -4.35
CA GLY A 71 -4.36 -4.24 -4.79
C GLY A 71 -3.62 -4.24 -6.12
N ALA A 72 -2.94 -5.33 -6.41
CA ALA A 72 -2.28 -5.60 -7.66
C ALA A 72 -2.31 -7.10 -7.97
N MET A 73 -2.20 -7.43 -9.25
CA MET A 73 -2.00 -8.78 -9.74
C MET A 73 -0.77 -8.84 -10.61
N ALA A 74 -0.01 -9.92 -10.46
CA ALA A 74 1.17 -10.20 -11.27
C ALA A 74 1.04 -11.59 -11.91
N ALA A 75 1.56 -11.72 -13.13
CA ALA A 75 1.61 -12.97 -13.89
C ALA A 75 2.93 -13.08 -14.64
N ASN A 76 3.36 -14.32 -14.90
CA ASN A 76 4.55 -14.60 -15.70
C ASN A 76 4.19 -14.59 -17.21
N PRO A 77 4.84 -13.76 -18.04
CA PRO A 77 4.56 -13.73 -19.48
C PRO A 77 4.70 -15.07 -20.20
N ALA A 78 5.60 -15.95 -19.74
CA ALA A 78 5.84 -17.25 -20.37
C ALA A 78 4.75 -18.28 -20.05
N GLU A 79 4.02 -18.10 -18.96
CA GLU A 79 2.98 -19.04 -18.49
C GLU A 79 1.56 -18.52 -18.74
N GLY A 80 1.41 -17.21 -18.95
CA GLY A 80 0.12 -16.56 -19.20
C GLY A 80 -0.68 -16.25 -17.93
N LEU A 81 -1.82 -15.58 -18.11
CA LEU A 81 -2.66 -15.10 -16.99
C LEU A 81 -3.30 -16.25 -16.20
N GLN A 82 -3.67 -17.34 -16.86
CA GLN A 82 -4.38 -18.46 -16.25
C GLN A 82 -3.47 -19.42 -15.47
N SER A 83 -2.16 -19.15 -15.42
CA SER A 83 -1.21 -19.97 -14.67
C SER A 83 -1.52 -19.95 -13.17
N GLU A 84 -1.24 -21.09 -12.51
CA GLU A 84 -1.24 -21.18 -11.05
C GLU A 84 -0.18 -20.27 -10.41
N SER A 85 0.79 -19.75 -11.16
CA SER A 85 1.77 -18.77 -10.69
C SER A 85 1.23 -17.34 -10.63
N THR A 86 0.06 -17.06 -11.23
CA THR A 86 -0.59 -15.75 -11.11
C THR A 86 -0.95 -15.49 -9.65
N ARG A 87 -0.53 -14.34 -9.14
CA ARG A 87 -0.73 -13.94 -7.74
C ARG A 87 -1.32 -12.55 -7.65
N GLY A 88 -2.29 -12.42 -6.76
CA GLY A 88 -2.85 -11.15 -6.34
C GLY A 88 -2.42 -10.80 -4.92
N ALA A 89 -2.23 -9.51 -4.67
CA ALA A 89 -2.06 -8.93 -3.35
C ALA A 89 -3.06 -7.79 -3.23
N PHE A 90 -3.92 -7.81 -2.22
CA PHE A 90 -5.03 -6.85 -2.08
C PHE A 90 -5.08 -6.27 -0.67
N ASN A 91 -5.72 -5.11 -0.53
CA ASN A 91 -5.94 -4.47 0.77
C ASN A 91 -4.63 -4.05 1.46
N PHE A 92 -3.64 -3.59 0.68
CA PHE A 92 -2.43 -2.93 1.19
C PHE A 92 -2.70 -1.45 1.50
N HIS A 93 -1.69 -0.71 1.95
CA HIS A 93 -1.83 0.71 2.25
C HIS A 93 -1.51 1.63 1.07
N SER A 94 -0.96 1.09 -0.02
CA SER A 94 -0.72 1.79 -1.29
C SER A 94 -0.74 0.80 -2.47
N VAL A 95 -0.80 1.32 -3.70
CA VAL A 95 -0.71 0.48 -4.91
C VAL A 95 0.70 -0.06 -5.07
N GLU A 96 1.72 0.73 -4.72
CA GLU A 96 3.13 0.40 -4.83
C GLU A 96 3.48 -0.82 -3.96
N GLU A 97 3.03 -0.82 -2.70
CA GLU A 97 3.21 -1.95 -1.79
C GLU A 97 2.48 -3.19 -2.30
N ALA A 98 1.26 -3.03 -2.82
CA ALA A 98 0.50 -4.13 -3.40
C ALA A 98 1.21 -4.74 -4.62
N ARG A 99 1.74 -3.90 -5.53
CA ARG A 99 2.54 -4.35 -6.69
C ARG A 99 3.75 -5.15 -6.23
N ALA A 100 4.51 -4.62 -5.27
CA ALA A 100 5.69 -5.30 -4.74
C ALA A 100 5.33 -6.65 -4.11
N ALA A 101 4.22 -6.72 -3.36
CA ALA A 101 3.75 -7.97 -2.78
C ALA A 101 3.29 -8.99 -3.85
N ALA A 102 2.53 -8.56 -4.85
CA ALA A 102 2.08 -9.43 -5.94
C ALA A 102 3.26 -9.99 -6.74
N LEU A 103 4.24 -9.15 -7.07
CA LEU A 103 5.45 -9.56 -7.78
C LEU A 103 6.29 -10.55 -6.96
N ARG A 104 6.51 -10.29 -5.66
CA ARG A 104 7.23 -11.24 -4.79
C ARG A 104 6.54 -12.59 -4.71
N ALA A 105 5.21 -12.59 -4.59
CA ALA A 105 4.44 -13.83 -4.49
C ALA A 105 4.43 -14.61 -5.82
N CYS A 106 4.40 -13.90 -6.95
CA CYS A 106 4.41 -14.50 -8.29
C CYS A 106 5.79 -15.09 -8.63
N GLY A 107 6.87 -14.42 -8.23
CA GLY A 107 8.24 -14.89 -8.42
C GLY A 107 8.97 -14.21 -9.58
N GLN A 108 10.06 -14.83 -10.01
CA GLN A 108 10.96 -14.25 -11.01
C GLN A 108 10.31 -14.15 -12.39
N GLY A 109 10.54 -13.03 -13.08
CA GLY A 109 10.03 -12.79 -14.43
C GLY A 109 8.57 -12.35 -14.51
N CYS A 110 7.87 -12.29 -13.38
CA CYS A 110 6.51 -11.77 -13.33
C CYS A 110 6.43 -10.26 -13.60
N VAL A 111 5.32 -9.85 -14.19
CA VAL A 111 4.97 -8.44 -14.42
C VAL A 111 3.57 -8.14 -13.89
N VAL A 112 3.32 -6.88 -13.54
CA VAL A 112 1.99 -6.43 -13.11
C VAL A 112 1.04 -6.39 -14.30
N VAL A 113 -0.14 -6.97 -14.14
CA VAL A 113 -1.19 -7.06 -15.18
C VAL A 113 -2.48 -6.34 -14.80
N ALA A 114 -2.69 -6.08 -13.51
CA ALA A 114 -3.83 -5.31 -13.04
C ALA A 114 -3.56 -4.66 -11.69
N GLU A 115 -4.27 -3.57 -11.43
CA GLU A 115 -4.28 -2.86 -10.15
C GLU A 115 -5.70 -2.58 -9.72
N VAL A 116 -5.92 -2.59 -8.41
CA VAL A 116 -7.21 -2.23 -7.82
C VAL A 116 -7.01 -0.94 -7.05
N ARG A 117 -7.63 0.13 -7.54
CA ARG A 117 -7.48 1.48 -7.01
C ARG A 117 -8.80 1.96 -6.39
N PRO A 118 -8.78 2.87 -5.41
CA PRO A 118 -10.00 3.56 -4.99
C PRO A 118 -10.63 4.33 -6.15
N ARG A 119 -11.95 4.56 -6.10
CA ARG A 119 -12.60 5.47 -7.06
C ARG A 119 -12.04 6.88 -6.90
N GLY A 120 -11.71 7.51 -8.03
CA GLY A 120 -11.15 8.87 -8.04
C GLY A 120 -9.74 8.95 -7.48
N TYR A 121 -8.99 7.85 -7.55
CA TYR A 121 -7.61 7.78 -7.09
C TYR A 121 -6.73 8.85 -7.74
N GLN A 122 -5.90 9.46 -6.91
CA GLN A 122 -4.90 10.47 -7.28
C GLN A 122 -3.63 10.14 -6.50
N ASP A 123 -2.49 10.22 -7.17
CA ASP A 123 -1.19 10.01 -6.55
C ASP A 123 -0.86 11.13 -5.54
N GLY A 124 0.10 10.86 -4.64
CA GLY A 124 0.61 11.88 -3.72
C GLY A 124 -0.30 12.23 -2.54
N ARG A 125 -1.25 11.36 -2.18
CA ARG A 125 -2.09 11.58 -0.99
C ARG A 125 -1.24 11.50 0.29
N PRO A 126 -1.48 12.39 1.26
CA PRO A 126 -0.71 12.42 2.51
C PRO A 126 -0.99 11.19 3.40
N LEU A 127 -2.15 10.56 3.24
CA LEU A 127 -2.54 9.35 3.95
C LEU A 127 -3.14 8.34 2.97
N THR A 128 -2.58 7.14 2.98
CA THR A 128 -3.10 6.01 2.22
C THR A 128 -3.26 4.83 3.19
N LEU A 129 -4.49 4.30 3.28
CA LEU A 129 -4.81 3.16 4.14
C LEU A 129 -5.58 2.12 3.33
N SER A 130 -5.40 0.84 3.63
CA SER A 130 -6.20 -0.24 3.06
C SER A 130 -7.70 0.00 3.19
N GLN A 131 -8.49 -0.68 2.36
CA GLN A 131 -9.93 -0.47 2.34
C GLN A 131 -10.56 -0.76 3.70
N ASP A 132 -10.12 -1.83 4.35
CA ASP A 132 -10.65 -2.17 5.67
C ASP A 132 -10.18 -1.20 6.75
N ALA A 133 -8.89 -0.83 6.77
CA ALA A 133 -8.39 0.17 7.72
C ALA A 133 -9.12 1.51 7.54
N SER A 134 -9.38 1.91 6.30
CA SER A 134 -10.14 3.13 5.98
C SER A 134 -11.58 3.05 6.48
N ARG A 135 -12.25 1.89 6.35
CA ARG A 135 -13.59 1.67 6.91
C ARG A 135 -13.59 1.82 8.43
N THR A 136 -12.59 1.25 9.09
CA THR A 136 -12.43 1.33 10.53
C THR A 136 -12.22 2.76 11.00
N VAL A 137 -11.32 3.53 10.37
CA VAL A 137 -11.10 4.96 10.67
C VAL A 137 -12.36 5.79 10.42
N ALA A 138 -13.08 5.52 9.32
CA ALA A 138 -14.32 6.21 8.99
C ALA A 138 -15.47 5.89 9.97
N GLY A 139 -15.48 4.67 10.52
CA GLY A 139 -16.55 4.11 11.33
C GLY A 139 -16.47 4.42 12.82
N ARG A 140 -17.34 3.73 13.58
CA ARG A 140 -17.44 3.84 15.04
C ARG A 140 -16.36 3.03 15.77
N ASP A 141 -15.79 2.03 15.11
CA ASP A 141 -14.84 1.09 15.73
C ASP A 141 -13.54 1.78 16.16
N PHE A 142 -13.08 2.78 15.42
CA PHE A 142 -11.97 3.62 15.85
C PHE A 142 -12.24 4.27 17.21
N GLY A 143 -13.42 4.89 17.39
CA GLY A 143 -13.78 5.51 18.66
C GLY A 143 -13.99 4.51 19.81
N ARG A 144 -14.37 3.26 19.48
CA ARG A 144 -14.51 2.16 20.46
C ARG A 144 -13.17 1.61 20.93
N ALA A 145 -12.08 1.86 20.20
CA ALA A 145 -10.76 1.40 20.59
C ALA A 145 -10.18 2.14 21.80
N GLY A 146 -10.77 3.26 22.21
CA GLY A 146 -10.37 3.97 23.43
C GLY A 146 -10.46 5.49 23.31
N THR A 147 -10.19 6.17 24.43
CA THR A 147 -10.07 7.64 24.45
C THR A 147 -8.80 8.10 23.76
N ASN A 148 -7.76 7.25 23.68
CA ASN A 148 -6.52 7.53 22.97
C ASN A 148 -6.38 6.66 21.70
N ALA A 149 -7.52 6.30 21.09
CA ALA A 149 -7.56 5.39 19.95
C ALA A 149 -6.51 5.74 18.88
N ALA A 150 -5.71 4.75 18.50
CA ALA A 150 -4.74 4.87 17.44
C ALA A 150 -4.86 3.68 16.49
N LEU A 151 -4.50 3.90 15.23
CA LEU A 151 -4.37 2.87 14.22
C LEU A 151 -2.92 2.79 13.75
N ALA A 152 -2.37 1.59 13.76
CA ALA A 152 -1.07 1.28 13.20
C ALA A 152 -1.20 0.41 11.94
N ILE A 153 -0.25 0.57 11.02
CA ILE A 153 -0.18 -0.14 9.74
C ILE A 153 1.21 -0.69 9.49
N SER A 154 1.27 -1.74 8.67
CA SER A 154 2.47 -2.33 8.10
C SER A 154 2.45 -2.14 6.58
N PRO A 155 3.29 -1.24 6.04
CA PRO A 155 3.54 -1.10 4.61
C PRO A 155 3.81 -2.42 3.89
N SER A 156 4.71 -3.25 4.44
CA SER A 156 5.21 -4.44 3.75
C SER A 156 4.23 -5.61 3.67
N THR A 157 3.27 -5.68 4.60
CA THR A 157 2.32 -6.80 4.70
C THR A 157 0.86 -6.42 4.48
N GLY A 158 0.53 -5.12 4.55
CA GLY A 158 -0.87 -4.65 4.59
C GLY A 158 -1.56 -4.90 5.93
N ALA A 159 -0.86 -5.44 6.93
CA ALA A 159 -1.41 -5.63 8.26
C ALA A 159 -1.69 -4.28 8.93
N TRP A 160 -2.75 -4.24 9.73
CA TRP A 160 -3.10 -3.06 10.51
C TRP A 160 -3.82 -3.47 11.79
N ALA A 161 -3.81 -2.60 12.80
CA ALA A 161 -4.55 -2.82 14.03
C ALA A 161 -4.94 -1.51 14.71
N LEU A 162 -5.98 -1.59 15.54
CA LEU A 162 -6.37 -0.55 16.48
C LEU A 162 -5.79 -0.84 17.87
N GLY A 163 -5.59 0.21 18.66
CA GLY A 163 -5.32 0.10 20.09
C GLY A 163 -5.67 1.39 20.82
N ASP A 164 -5.78 1.30 22.14
CA ASP A 164 -5.85 2.48 23.01
C ASP A 164 -4.43 3.03 23.18
N GLY A 165 -4.07 4.01 22.36
CA GLY A 165 -2.73 4.58 22.27
C GLY A 165 -1.87 3.97 21.15
N ALA A 166 -0.89 4.76 20.70
CA ALA A 166 0.01 4.42 19.59
C ALA A 166 0.78 3.11 19.83
N GLN A 167 1.30 2.91 21.04
CA GLN A 167 2.08 1.71 21.38
C GLN A 167 1.22 0.44 21.34
N ALA A 168 0.00 0.49 21.87
CA ALA A 168 -0.93 -0.64 21.83
C ALA A 168 -1.31 -1.00 20.38
N ALA A 169 -1.55 0.01 19.53
CA ALA A 169 -1.85 -0.21 18.12
C ALA A 169 -0.68 -0.85 17.37
N VAL A 170 0.56 -0.37 17.60
CA VAL A 170 1.77 -0.94 16.99
C VAL A 170 2.00 -2.38 17.45
N ALA A 171 1.86 -2.66 18.75
CA ALA A 171 2.00 -4.01 19.28
C ALA A 171 0.94 -4.97 18.69
N ALA A 172 -0.32 -4.54 18.59
CA ALA A 172 -1.38 -5.33 17.98
C ALA A 172 -1.18 -5.55 16.47
N CYS A 173 -0.59 -4.59 15.77
CA CYS A 173 -0.19 -4.74 14.37
C CYS A 173 0.96 -5.76 14.25
N ALA A 174 1.98 -5.65 15.10
CA ALA A 174 3.14 -6.53 15.08
C ALA A 174 2.76 -7.98 15.43
N ALA A 175 1.77 -8.19 16.30
CA ALA A 175 1.21 -9.50 16.63
C ALA A 175 0.61 -10.25 15.41
N LYS A 176 0.39 -9.56 14.28
CA LYS A 176 0.01 -10.16 13.00
C LYS A 176 1.20 -10.64 12.16
N GLY A 177 2.41 -10.65 12.72
CA GLY A 177 3.64 -11.09 12.06
C GLY A 177 4.36 -10.00 11.25
N ALA A 178 3.97 -8.74 11.40
CA ALA A 178 4.60 -7.61 10.70
C ALA A 178 5.71 -6.95 11.53
N GLY A 179 6.88 -6.72 10.91
CA GLY A 179 8.05 -6.13 11.56
C GLY A 179 8.20 -4.61 11.43
N ASP A 180 7.39 -3.97 10.60
CA ASP A 180 7.48 -2.56 10.19
C ASP A 180 6.24 -1.74 10.59
N CYS A 181 5.53 -2.20 11.63
CA CYS A 181 4.32 -1.53 12.10
C CYS A 181 4.60 -0.13 12.63
N LYS A 182 3.83 0.86 12.14
CA LYS A 182 3.91 2.26 12.56
C LYS A 182 2.53 2.87 12.70
N THR A 183 2.36 3.79 13.65
CA THR A 183 1.11 4.54 13.81
C THR A 183 0.85 5.42 12.59
N ALA A 184 -0.36 5.37 12.05
CA ALA A 184 -0.80 6.16 10.90
C ALA A 184 -1.88 7.18 11.27
N VAL A 185 -2.74 6.87 12.24
CA VAL A 185 -3.84 7.74 12.69
C VAL A 185 -3.91 7.72 14.22
N GLY A 186 -3.92 8.90 14.83
CA GLY A 186 -4.22 9.11 16.25
C GLY A 186 -5.63 9.67 16.47
N ARG A 187 -6.02 9.82 17.74
CA ARG A 187 -7.20 10.56 18.16
C ARG A 187 -6.81 11.93 18.67
#